data_AF-A0A3M6YQ59-F1
#
_entry.id   AF-A0A3M6YQ59-F1
#
_cell.length_a   1.000
_cell.length_b   1.000
_cell.length_c   1.000
_cell.angle_alpha   90.00
_cell.angle_beta   90.00
_cell.angle_gamma   90.00
#
_symmetry.space_group_name_H-M   'P 1'
#
loop_
_entity.id
_entity.type
_entity.pdbx_description
1 polymer ?
#
loop_
_entity_poly.entity_id
_entity_poly.type
_entity_poly.pdbx_seq_one_letter_code
_entity_poly.pdbx_strand_id
1 'polypeptide(L)'
;YIYVPYGNRLLLYFTPSSWTAAIKVLQNLQIDPERLQQEVISLSMTGQVMSFGEEVVVPYLRGRASARWREYKRESQVSRSMHMRKDSEQTERTFLRDSPHESAMLSRIRWEAEADVYDVHEDIMEMCVQFGYLVLFGVAWPLMPLGFLVNNWIELRGDLFKLCEGSQRPAPIRADSIGHSIAALELLTWLGSLSTAALAYLYHGEQPMSQIRLSYLLLIVFISEQAFLGFKLLVSYSLSIIGSQVVREAESKRFLMRKTYLETFSEEAASTSQEELARIHSTGQRSEDVSRTEKGAGSKKDSRATTGTKARNLRDGPDVQPMKEGSREEDDYQTETAQRFWESKKEDQMSTVEAGARLIVALKELHQHRINHMPNDDVDKSK
;
A
#
# COMPACT_ATOMS: atom_id res chain seq x y z
N TYR A 1 5.08 26.07 27.57
CA TYR A 1 5.09 27.37 26.86
C TYR A 1 4.57 28.56 27.65
N ILE A 2 3.68 28.39 28.65
CA ILE A 2 3.07 29.52 29.38
C ILE A 2 3.66 29.66 30.79
N TYR A 3 3.67 28.57 31.56
CA TYR A 3 4.03 28.58 32.97
C TYR A 3 5.45 29.08 33.23
N VAL A 4 6.46 28.49 32.59
CA VAL A 4 7.86 28.86 32.84
C VAL A 4 8.23 30.28 32.37
N PRO A 5 7.86 30.73 31.16
CA PRO A 5 8.23 32.08 30.71
C PRO A 5 7.35 33.21 31.28
N TYR A 6 6.08 32.95 31.60
CA TYR A 6 5.11 34.01 31.94
C TYR A 6 4.38 33.79 33.28
N GLY A 7 4.68 32.72 34.02
CA GLY A 7 3.95 32.30 35.22
C GLY A 7 3.77 33.39 36.27
N ASN A 8 4.84 34.11 36.61
CA ASN A 8 4.79 35.16 37.63
C ASN A 8 3.90 36.35 37.25
N ARG A 9 3.70 36.62 35.95
CA ARG A 9 2.82 37.71 35.49
C ARG A 9 1.38 37.24 35.31
N LEU A 10 1.19 36.04 34.77
CA LEU A 10 -0.14 35.51 34.45
C LEU A 10 -0.89 35.02 35.69
N LEU A 11 -0.21 34.36 36.63
CA LEU A 11 -0.85 33.80 37.83
C LEU A 11 -1.50 34.90 38.69
N LEU A 12 -0.88 36.07 38.77
CA LEU A 12 -1.43 37.24 39.48
C LEU A 12 -2.64 37.86 38.76
N TYR A 13 -2.72 37.73 37.44
CA TYR A 13 -3.85 38.25 36.64
C TYR A 13 -5.11 37.39 36.78
N PHE A 14 -4.96 36.07 36.91
CA PHE A 14 -6.08 35.14 37.03
C PHE A 14 -6.61 34.97 38.46
N THR A 15 -5.91 35.46 39.48
CA THR A 15 -6.40 35.41 40.86
C THR A 15 -7.37 36.55 41.18
N PRO A 16 -8.59 36.24 41.66
CA PRO A 16 -9.53 37.26 42.14
C PRO A 16 -8.92 38.08 43.28
N SER A 17 -9.20 39.38 43.31
CA SER A 17 -8.71 40.31 44.34
C SER A 17 -9.17 39.97 45.77
N SER A 18 -10.18 39.11 45.91
CA SER A 18 -10.67 38.59 47.19
C SER A 18 -9.74 37.57 47.84
N TRP A 19 -8.79 36.98 47.09
CA TRP A 19 -7.91 35.91 47.58
C TRP A 19 -6.54 36.46 48.03
N THR A 20 -6.56 37.36 49.02
CA THR A 20 -5.36 38.08 49.50
C THR A 20 -4.26 37.16 50.04
N ALA A 21 -4.64 36.01 50.62
CA ALA A 21 -3.69 34.98 51.05
C ALA A 21 -2.99 34.30 49.86
N ALA A 22 -3.74 33.97 48.80
CA ALA A 22 -3.17 33.38 47.58
C ALA A 22 -2.26 34.38 46.85
N ILE A 23 -2.65 35.66 46.81
CA ILE A 23 -1.83 36.73 46.22
C ILE A 23 -0.48 36.87 46.94
N LYS A 24 -0.46 36.81 48.29
CA LYS A 24 0.80 36.82 49.06
C LYS A 24 1.69 35.61 48.77
N VAL A 25 1.11 34.43 48.58
CA VAL A 25 1.85 33.21 48.21
C VAL A 25 2.39 33.33 46.78
N LEU A 26 1.57 33.81 45.84
CA LEU A 26 1.95 33.98 44.43
C LEU A 26 3.01 35.07 44.22
N GLN A 27 3.04 36.12 45.05
CA GLN A 27 4.09 37.13 45.03
C GLN A 27 5.47 36.57 45.42
N ASN A 28 5.49 35.51 46.24
CA ASN A 28 6.71 34.83 46.68
C ASN A 28 6.99 33.55 45.87
N LEU A 29 6.19 33.25 44.85
CA LEU A 29 6.33 32.03 44.06
C LEU A 29 7.57 32.14 43.17
N GLN A 30 8.57 31.32 43.47
CA GLN A 30 9.66 31.04 42.54
C GLN A 30 9.15 30.01 41.53
N ILE A 31 9.37 30.28 40.24
CA ILE A 31 8.98 29.38 39.16
C ILE A 31 9.97 28.22 39.15
N ASP A 32 9.49 27.00 39.35
CA ASP A 32 10.33 25.81 39.27
C ASP A 32 10.67 25.47 37.80
N PRO A 33 11.95 25.56 37.38
CA PRO A 33 12.35 25.24 36.01
C PRO A 33 12.25 23.74 35.72
N GLU A 34 12.36 22.90 36.76
CA GLU A 34 12.28 21.44 36.65
C GLU A 34 10.86 20.93 36.39
N ARG A 35 9.83 21.77 36.57
CA ARG A 35 8.44 21.33 36.39
C ARG A 35 8.16 20.79 34.99
N LEU A 36 8.71 21.43 33.95
CA LEU A 36 8.57 20.92 32.58
C LEU A 36 9.19 19.52 32.45
N GLN A 37 10.39 19.32 33.02
CA GLN A 37 11.08 18.04 32.95
C GLN A 37 10.28 16.96 33.69
N GLN A 38 9.77 17.25 34.88
CA GLN A 38 8.94 16.33 35.66
C GLN A 38 7.65 15.96 34.93
N GLU A 39 6.98 16.92 34.31
CA GLU A 39 5.76 16.69 33.55
C GLU A 39 6.02 15.85 32.30
N VAL A 40 7.11 16.13 31.56
CA VAL A 40 7.53 15.32 30.41
C VAL A 40 7.85 13.89 30.84
N ILE A 41 8.62 13.70 31.93
CA ILE A 41 8.92 12.36 32.46
C ILE A 41 7.64 11.64 32.87
N SER A 42 6.75 12.31 33.59
CA SER A 42 5.50 11.71 34.08
C SER A 42 4.60 11.30 32.91
N LEU A 43 4.38 12.17 31.93
CA LEU A 43 3.49 11.87 30.81
C LEU A 43 4.09 10.84 29.86
N SER A 44 5.40 10.91 29.60
CA SER A 44 6.05 10.01 28.65
C SER A 44 6.41 8.65 29.23
N MET A 45 6.89 8.55 30.47
CA MET A 45 7.37 7.28 31.03
C MET A 45 6.30 6.60 31.86
N THR A 46 5.65 7.33 32.78
CA THR A 46 4.56 6.75 33.57
C THR A 46 3.37 6.41 32.69
N GLY A 47 3.09 7.24 31.68
CA GLY A 47 2.06 6.95 30.68
C GLY A 47 2.28 5.60 29.98
N GLN A 48 3.52 5.32 29.56
CA GLN A 48 3.88 4.06 28.90
C GLN A 48 3.75 2.84 29.84
N VAL A 49 4.18 2.99 31.10
CA VAL A 49 3.99 1.92 32.11
C VAL A 49 2.51 1.64 32.38
N MET A 50 1.69 2.70 32.42
CA MET A 50 0.24 2.54 32.59
C MET A 50 -0.40 1.90 31.37
N SER A 51 -0.02 2.32 30.15
CA SER A 51 -0.51 1.74 28.90
C SER A 51 -0.25 0.24 28.83
N PHE A 52 1.00 -0.17 29.07
CA PHE A 52 1.38 -1.58 29.18
C PHE A 52 0.55 -2.34 30.24
N GLY A 53 0.26 -1.69 31.38
CA GLY A 53 -0.59 -2.24 32.41
C GLY A 53 -2.03 -2.47 31.94
N GLU A 54 -2.62 -1.49 31.26
CA GLU A 54 -3.96 -1.56 30.70
C GLU A 54 -4.08 -2.57 29.56
N GLU A 55 -3.03 -2.72 28.76
CA GLU A 55 -3.03 -3.57 27.59
C GLU A 55 -2.71 -5.04 27.89
N VAL A 56 -1.78 -5.29 28.82
CA VAL A 56 -1.33 -6.67 29.13
C VAL A 56 -1.92 -7.16 30.44
N VAL A 57 -1.81 -6.36 31.50
CA VAL A 57 -2.13 -6.82 32.86
C VAL A 57 -3.64 -6.84 33.10
N VAL A 58 -4.36 -5.80 32.70
CA VAL A 58 -5.81 -5.69 32.90
C VAL A 58 -6.59 -6.81 32.21
N PRO A 59 -6.43 -7.10 30.90
CA PRO A 59 -7.18 -8.18 30.26
C PRO A 59 -6.83 -9.54 30.84
N TYR A 60 -5.56 -9.78 31.17
CA TYR A 60 -5.13 -11.01 31.83
C TYR A 60 -5.82 -11.21 33.20
N LEU A 61 -5.85 -10.17 34.03
CA LEU A 61 -6.52 -10.21 35.33
C LEU A 61 -8.05 -10.33 35.18
N ARG A 62 -8.65 -9.59 34.24
CA ARG A 62 -10.09 -9.63 33.95
C ARG A 62 -10.53 -11.02 33.51
N GLY A 63 -9.78 -11.67 32.62
CA GLY A 63 -10.05 -13.04 32.17
C GLY A 63 -10.03 -14.04 33.32
N ARG A 64 -9.03 -13.94 34.21
CA ARG A 64 -8.91 -14.82 35.37
C ARG A 64 -10.00 -14.56 36.43
N ALA A 65 -10.32 -13.30 36.69
CA ALA A 65 -11.37 -12.90 37.62
C ALA A 65 -12.76 -13.30 37.12
N SER A 66 -13.05 -13.12 35.82
CA SER A 66 -14.35 -13.48 35.22
C SER A 66 -14.54 -15.01 35.22
N ALA A 67 -13.49 -15.78 34.94
CA ALA A 67 -13.52 -17.25 35.04
C ALA A 67 -13.84 -17.72 36.46
N ARG A 68 -13.13 -17.16 37.46
CA ARG A 68 -13.35 -17.46 38.89
C ARG A 68 -14.76 -17.05 39.36
N TRP A 69 -15.24 -15.89 38.91
CA TRP A 69 -16.57 -15.40 39.22
C TRP A 69 -17.67 -16.28 38.61
N ARG A 70 -17.49 -16.73 37.35
CA ARG A 70 -18.40 -17.68 36.70
C ARG A 70 -18.47 -19.01 37.46
N GLU A 71 -17.34 -19.51 37.95
CA GLU A 71 -17.27 -20.71 38.78
C GLU A 71 -18.00 -20.54 40.12
N TYR A 72 -17.71 -19.46 40.86
CA TYR A 72 -18.37 -19.15 42.14
C TYR A 72 -19.89 -18.97 42.00
N LYS A 73 -20.34 -18.27 40.94
CA LYS A 73 -21.77 -18.08 40.66
C LYS A 73 -22.43 -19.40 40.28
N ARG A 74 -21.74 -20.28 39.53
CA ARG A 74 -22.24 -21.61 39.17
C ARG A 74 -22.37 -22.52 40.40
N GLU A 75 -21.38 -22.55 41.30
CA GLU A 75 -21.46 -23.27 42.57
C GLU A 75 -22.60 -22.75 43.48
N SER A 76 -22.75 -21.43 43.56
CA SER A 76 -23.83 -20.79 44.32
C SER A 76 -25.21 -21.05 43.71
N GLN A 77 -25.33 -21.11 42.37
CA GLN A 77 -26.58 -21.44 41.69
C GLN A 77 -26.91 -22.93 41.77
N VAL A 78 -25.94 -23.84 41.66
CA VAL A 78 -26.12 -25.29 41.85
C VAL A 78 -26.59 -25.60 43.27
N SER A 79 -26.03 -24.92 44.27
CA SER A 79 -26.46 -25.05 45.67
C SER A 79 -27.88 -24.52 45.91
N ARG A 80 -28.31 -23.51 45.14
CA ARG A 80 -29.65 -22.90 45.25
C ARG A 80 -30.71 -23.63 44.41
N SER A 81 -30.33 -24.22 43.28
CA SER A 81 -31.18 -25.03 42.40
C SER A 81 -31.39 -26.45 42.92
N MET A 82 -30.48 -26.98 43.76
CA MET A 82 -30.70 -28.22 44.51
C MET A 82 -31.97 -28.18 45.38
N HIS A 83 -32.43 -26.99 45.77
CA HIS A 83 -33.68 -26.82 46.53
C HIS A 83 -34.92 -26.52 45.67
N MET A 84 -34.78 -26.25 44.36
CA MET A 84 -35.85 -25.78 43.47
C MET A 84 -35.60 -26.19 42.01
N ARG A 85 -35.77 -27.47 41.62
CA ARG A 85 -36.50 -27.88 40.37
C ARG A 85 -36.40 -29.36 40.01
N LYS A 86 -37.56 -29.90 39.63
CA LYS A 86 -37.82 -31.17 38.92
C LYS A 86 -38.06 -30.94 37.40
N ASP A 87 -37.80 -29.74 36.87
CA ASP A 87 -38.09 -29.41 35.47
C ASP A 87 -36.86 -29.56 34.56
N SER A 88 -36.95 -30.57 33.69
CA SER A 88 -36.19 -30.84 32.46
C SER A 88 -34.66 -30.96 32.58
N GLU A 89 -34.20 -32.09 33.13
CA GLU A 89 -32.84 -32.61 32.87
C GLU A 89 -32.54 -32.78 31.36
N GLN A 90 -33.58 -32.89 30.53
CA GLN A 90 -33.44 -33.23 29.12
C GLN A 90 -33.00 -32.02 28.27
N THR A 91 -33.47 -30.81 28.56
CA THR A 91 -33.05 -29.58 27.87
C THR A 91 -31.59 -29.20 28.21
N GLU A 92 -31.18 -29.40 29.46
CA GLU A 92 -29.81 -29.11 29.91
C GLU A 92 -28.80 -30.15 29.38
N ARG A 93 -29.20 -31.43 29.28
CA ARG A 93 -28.36 -32.51 28.74
C ARG A 93 -28.22 -32.50 27.21
N THR A 94 -29.12 -31.87 26.47
CA THR A 94 -29.11 -31.90 24.99
C THR A 94 -28.62 -30.61 24.34
N PHE A 95 -28.80 -29.44 24.95
CA PHE A 95 -28.41 -28.15 24.34
C PHE A 95 -27.22 -27.45 25.03
N LEU A 96 -26.82 -27.87 26.24
CA LEU A 96 -25.79 -27.19 27.04
C LEU A 96 -24.60 -28.06 27.44
N ARG A 97 -24.64 -29.37 27.14
CA ARG A 97 -23.56 -30.30 27.45
C ARG A 97 -22.81 -30.66 26.18
N ASP A 98 -21.68 -29.99 25.98
CA ASP A 98 -20.78 -30.26 24.86
C ASP A 98 -20.37 -31.75 24.85
N SER A 99 -20.26 -32.34 23.66
CA SER A 99 -19.72 -33.69 23.52
C SER A 99 -18.29 -33.71 24.08
N PRO A 100 -17.84 -34.78 24.78
CA PRO A 100 -16.49 -34.81 25.34
C PRO A 100 -15.39 -34.57 24.30
N HIS A 101 -15.62 -35.04 23.06
CA HIS A 101 -14.70 -34.88 21.94
C HIS A 101 -14.62 -33.43 21.42
N GLU A 102 -15.71 -32.66 21.45
CA GLU A 102 -15.75 -31.29 20.90
C GLU A 102 -15.62 -30.22 21.98
N SER A 103 -15.75 -30.60 23.26
CA SER A 103 -15.74 -29.67 24.40
C SER A 103 -14.54 -28.70 24.40
N ALA A 104 -13.33 -29.19 24.10
CA ALA A 104 -12.12 -28.39 24.02
C ALA A 104 -12.11 -27.40 22.84
N MET A 105 -12.67 -27.80 21.70
CA MET A 105 -12.81 -26.94 20.51
C MET A 105 -13.87 -25.86 20.76
N LEU A 106 -15.03 -26.24 21.28
CA LEU A 106 -16.13 -25.32 21.57
C LEU A 106 -15.79 -24.36 22.71
N SER A 107 -15.00 -24.77 23.72
CA SER A 107 -14.48 -23.84 24.72
C SER A 107 -13.53 -22.82 24.10
N ARG A 108 -12.66 -23.24 23.19
CA ARG A 108 -11.74 -22.35 22.47
C ARG A 108 -12.50 -21.37 21.58
N ILE A 109 -13.46 -21.83 20.79
CA ILE A 109 -14.26 -20.97 19.90
C ILE A 109 -15.05 -19.94 20.71
N ARG A 110 -15.65 -20.34 21.84
CA ARG A 110 -16.35 -19.39 22.72
C ARG A 110 -15.40 -18.37 23.35
N TRP A 111 -14.20 -18.78 23.72
CA TRP A 111 -13.17 -17.88 24.23
C TRP A 111 -12.75 -16.86 23.17
N GLU A 112 -12.43 -17.33 21.96
CA GLU A 112 -12.08 -16.45 20.84
C GLU A 112 -13.24 -15.50 20.50
N ALA A 113 -14.49 -15.97 20.49
CA ALA A 113 -15.66 -15.12 20.19
C ALA A 113 -15.97 -14.07 21.29
N GLU A 114 -15.53 -14.29 22.53
CA GLU A 114 -15.68 -13.32 23.63
C GLU A 114 -14.53 -12.28 23.65
N ALA A 115 -13.41 -12.56 22.96
CA ALA A 115 -12.28 -11.64 22.86
C ALA A 115 -12.59 -10.44 21.95
N ASP A 116 -11.90 -9.33 22.18
CA ASP A 116 -12.09 -8.09 21.40
C ASP A 116 -11.48 -8.21 19.99
N VAL A 117 -11.98 -7.39 19.06
CA VAL A 117 -11.45 -7.30 17.69
C VAL A 117 -10.17 -6.47 17.73
N TYR A 118 -9.10 -7.02 17.15
CA TYR A 118 -7.82 -6.33 17.08
C TYR A 118 -7.82 -5.19 16.06
N ASP A 119 -7.47 -3.97 16.49
CA ASP A 119 -7.27 -2.80 15.62
C ASP A 119 -5.79 -2.39 15.59
N VAL A 120 -5.16 -2.59 14.43
CA VAL A 120 -3.75 -2.22 14.18
C VAL A 120 -3.54 -0.70 14.26
N HIS A 121 -4.57 0.11 13.98
CA HIS A 121 -4.43 1.56 13.94
C HIS A 121 -4.20 2.15 15.33
N GLU A 122 -4.80 1.58 16.38
CA GLU A 122 -4.59 2.03 17.76
C GLU A 122 -3.13 1.87 18.18
N ASP A 123 -2.56 0.68 17.97
CA ASP A 123 -1.16 0.39 18.28
C ASP A 123 -0.19 1.28 17.48
N ILE A 124 -0.48 1.56 16.19
CA ILE A 124 0.34 2.50 15.40
C ILE A 124 0.22 3.94 15.96
N MET A 125 -0.97 4.36 16.38
CA MET A 125 -1.17 5.71 16.94
C MET A 125 -0.47 5.89 18.28
N GLU A 126 -0.42 4.86 19.11
CA GLU A 126 0.37 4.85 20.34
C GLU A 126 1.85 5.12 20.05
N MET A 127 2.42 4.41 19.07
CA MET A 127 3.79 4.64 18.62
C MET A 127 3.99 6.04 18.03
N CYS A 128 3.00 6.58 17.30
CA CYS A 128 3.05 7.95 16.79
C CYS A 128 3.05 8.99 17.92
N VAL A 129 2.24 8.80 18.97
CA VAL A 129 2.21 9.70 20.14
C VAL A 129 3.53 9.64 20.90
N GLN A 130 4.09 8.46 21.10
CA GLN A 130 5.41 8.27 21.71
C GLN A 130 6.51 8.99 20.91
N PHE A 131 6.50 8.86 19.58
CA PHE A 131 7.39 9.61 18.69
C PHE A 131 7.17 11.13 18.82
N GLY A 132 5.93 11.58 18.95
CA GLY A 132 5.58 12.98 19.19
C GLY A 132 6.23 13.53 20.45
N TYR A 133 6.17 12.80 21.57
CA TYR A 133 6.86 13.18 22.81
C TYR A 133 8.37 13.35 22.58
N LEU A 134 8.97 12.39 21.87
CA LEU A 134 10.40 12.41 21.57
C LEU A 134 10.82 13.66 20.78
N VAL A 135 10.10 13.97 19.71
CA VAL A 135 10.50 15.01 18.76
C VAL A 135 10.07 16.41 19.21
N LEU A 136 8.96 16.54 19.95
CA LEU A 136 8.50 17.84 20.45
C LEU A 136 9.20 18.26 21.75
N PHE A 137 9.47 17.31 22.65
CA PHE A 137 9.88 17.57 24.03
C PHE A 137 11.20 16.89 24.44
N GLY A 138 11.86 16.15 23.55
CA GLY A 138 13.17 15.49 23.77
C GLY A 138 14.24 16.37 24.40
N VAL A 139 14.26 17.65 24.03
CA VAL A 139 15.21 18.63 24.55
C VAL A 139 15.06 18.85 26.07
N ALA A 140 13.86 18.68 26.63
CA ALA A 140 13.62 18.86 28.06
C ALA A 140 14.18 17.69 28.90
N TRP A 141 14.28 16.49 28.32
CA TRP A 141 14.84 15.33 29.00
C TRP A 141 15.61 14.43 28.01
N PRO A 142 16.93 14.64 27.88
CA PRO A 142 17.76 13.94 26.89
C PRO A 142 17.86 12.41 27.05
N LEU A 143 17.47 11.86 28.22
CA LEU A 143 17.48 10.40 28.45
C LEU A 143 16.19 9.71 27.95
N MET A 144 15.19 10.47 27.51
CA MET A 144 13.93 9.93 26.98
C MET A 144 14.11 8.86 25.88
N PRO A 145 15.01 9.01 24.89
CA PRO A 145 15.19 8.01 23.84
C PRO A 145 15.59 6.63 24.40
N LEU A 146 16.37 6.58 25.49
CA LEU A 146 16.78 5.33 26.12
C LEU A 146 15.60 4.63 26.79
N GLY A 147 14.73 5.39 27.47
CA GLY A 147 13.50 4.84 28.06
C GLY A 147 12.56 4.30 26.99
N PHE A 148 12.38 5.03 25.88
CA PHE A 148 11.59 4.58 24.73
C PHE A 148 12.18 3.37 24.02
N LEU A 149 13.50 3.23 23.98
CA LEU A 149 14.13 2.02 23.44
C LEU A 149 13.76 0.78 24.27
N VAL A 150 13.81 0.88 25.59
CA VAL A 150 13.38 -0.20 26.49
C VAL A 150 11.89 -0.46 26.34
N ASN A 151 11.08 0.60 26.27
CA ASN A 151 9.64 0.51 26.06
C ASN A 151 9.32 -0.28 24.78
N ASN A 152 9.85 0.13 23.64
CA ASN A 152 9.61 -0.52 22.35
C ASN A 152 10.05 -1.99 22.34
N TRP A 153 11.06 -2.35 23.13
CA TRP A 153 11.48 -3.74 23.27
C TRP A 153 10.46 -4.59 24.05
N ILE A 154 9.86 -4.03 25.09
CA ILE A 154 8.76 -4.67 25.84
C ILE A 154 7.50 -4.71 24.98
N GLU A 155 7.17 -3.58 24.34
CA GLU A 155 5.96 -3.38 23.54
C GLU A 155 5.87 -4.38 22.40
N LEU A 156 6.96 -4.60 21.65
CA LEU A 156 6.99 -5.59 20.58
C LEU A 156 6.59 -7.00 21.06
N ARG A 157 6.88 -7.33 22.33
CA ARG A 157 6.47 -8.60 22.95
C ARG A 157 5.05 -8.52 23.51
N GLY A 158 4.65 -7.37 24.05
CA GLY A 158 3.30 -7.05 24.52
C GLY A 158 2.27 -7.18 23.40
N ASP A 159 2.46 -6.47 22.29
CA ASP A 159 1.59 -6.49 21.11
C ASP A 159 1.44 -7.89 20.54
N LEU A 160 2.54 -8.65 20.48
CA LEU A 160 2.51 -10.04 20.03
C LEU A 160 1.66 -10.90 20.97
N PHE A 161 1.76 -10.69 22.27
CA PHE A 161 0.95 -11.39 23.26
C PHE A 161 -0.53 -11.01 23.17
N LYS A 162 -0.84 -9.71 23.03
CA LYS A 162 -2.20 -9.19 22.78
C LYS A 162 -2.81 -9.83 21.54
N LEU A 163 -2.08 -9.89 20.43
CA LEU A 163 -2.55 -10.50 19.19
C LEU A 163 -2.81 -12.01 19.31
N CYS A 164 -2.04 -12.71 20.16
CA CYS A 164 -2.13 -14.17 20.29
C CYS A 164 -3.19 -14.63 21.30
N GLU A 165 -3.32 -13.94 22.43
CA GLU A 165 -4.15 -14.36 23.57
C GLU A 165 -5.26 -13.35 23.93
N GLY A 166 -5.06 -12.07 23.60
CA GLY A 166 -5.94 -10.97 24.00
C GLY A 166 -7.02 -10.59 22.99
N SER A 167 -6.89 -10.99 21.73
CA SER A 167 -7.80 -10.56 20.66
C SER A 167 -8.19 -11.71 19.72
N GLN A 168 -9.28 -11.50 19.00
CA GLN A 168 -9.66 -12.34 17.87
C GLN A 168 -8.59 -12.27 16.78
N ARG A 169 -8.36 -13.40 16.10
CA ARG A 169 -7.44 -13.43 14.96
C ARG A 169 -7.96 -12.47 13.87
N PRO A 170 -7.22 -11.40 13.53
CA PRO A 170 -7.65 -10.48 12.50
C PRO A 170 -7.60 -11.13 11.12
N ALA A 171 -8.50 -10.70 10.23
CA ALA A 171 -8.46 -11.11 8.84
C ALA A 171 -7.18 -10.56 8.16
N PRO A 172 -6.53 -11.31 7.27
CA PRO A 172 -5.36 -10.83 6.55
C PRO A 172 -5.78 -9.73 5.58
N ILE A 173 -5.45 -8.48 5.89
CA ILE A 173 -5.67 -7.32 5.03
C ILE A 173 -4.33 -6.91 4.43
N ARG A 174 -4.31 -6.68 3.11
CA ARG A 174 -3.11 -6.20 2.40
C ARG A 174 -3.11 -4.67 2.45
N ALA A 175 -2.02 -4.10 2.91
CA ALA A 175 -1.75 -2.66 2.87
C ALA A 175 -0.38 -2.42 2.22
N ASP A 176 -0.25 -1.33 1.48
CA ASP A 176 0.99 -0.86 0.86
C ASP A 176 1.76 0.13 1.75
N SER A 177 1.09 0.66 2.78
CA SER A 177 1.59 1.69 3.69
C SER A 177 0.90 1.61 5.05
N ILE A 178 1.50 2.22 6.08
CA ILE A 178 0.86 2.45 7.39
C ILE A 178 -0.26 3.52 7.30
N GLY A 179 -0.47 4.12 6.14
CA GLY A 179 -1.59 5.02 5.85
C GLY A 179 -1.41 6.42 6.44
N HIS A 180 -2.46 6.93 7.10
CA HIS A 180 -2.53 8.28 7.66
C HIS A 180 -1.43 8.59 8.70
N SER A 181 -0.90 7.55 9.34
CA SER A 181 0.16 7.67 10.34
C SER A 181 1.44 8.30 9.76
N ILE A 182 1.74 8.11 8.47
CA ILE A 182 2.88 8.78 7.82
C ILE A 182 2.70 10.30 7.87
N ALA A 183 1.52 10.80 7.49
CA ALA A 183 1.22 12.22 7.51
C ALA A 183 1.29 12.79 8.94
N ALA A 184 0.84 12.02 9.94
CA ALA A 184 0.97 12.40 11.34
C ALA A 184 2.45 12.50 11.78
N LEU A 185 3.29 11.51 11.44
CA LEU A 185 4.71 11.53 11.74
C LEU A 185 5.43 12.70 11.05
N GLU A 186 5.09 13.01 9.79
CA GLU A 186 5.64 14.16 9.08
C GLU A 186 5.26 15.49 9.75
N LEU A 187 4.00 15.64 10.14
CA LEU A 187 3.51 16.82 10.85
C LEU A 187 4.19 16.98 12.21
N LEU A 188 4.28 15.90 12.99
CA LEU A 188 4.95 15.89 14.29
C LEU A 188 6.44 16.24 14.16
N THR A 189 7.11 15.74 13.11
CA THR A 189 8.53 16.04 12.87
C THR A 189 8.73 17.52 12.53
N TRP A 190 7.89 18.10 11.68
CA TRP A 190 7.92 19.53 11.37
C TRP A 190 7.64 20.36 12.63
N LEU A 191 6.55 20.08 13.35
CA LEU A 191 6.23 20.75 14.62
C LEU A 191 7.35 20.60 15.66
N GLY A 192 8.05 19.47 15.69
CA GLY A 192 9.22 19.23 16.54
C GLY A 192 10.34 20.22 16.27
N SER A 193 10.65 20.52 15.01
CA SER A 193 11.69 21.50 14.66
C SER A 193 11.36 22.91 15.17
N LEU A 194 10.07 23.27 15.23
CA LEU A 194 9.60 24.53 15.80
C LEU A 194 9.62 24.49 17.34
N SER A 195 9.06 23.43 17.91
CA SER A 195 8.89 23.21 19.36
C SER A 195 10.23 23.17 20.09
N THR A 196 11.17 22.36 19.59
CA THR A 196 12.49 22.19 20.21
C THR A 196 13.31 23.48 20.20
N ALA A 197 13.27 24.24 19.11
CA ALA A 197 13.93 25.54 19.01
C ALA A 197 13.30 26.59 19.95
N ALA A 198 11.97 26.60 20.03
CA ALA A 198 11.25 27.46 20.96
C ALA A 198 11.58 27.10 22.43
N LEU A 199 11.58 25.81 22.78
CA LEU A 199 11.94 25.34 24.11
C LEU A 199 13.39 25.68 24.46
N ALA A 200 14.33 25.47 23.53
CA ALA A 200 15.74 25.79 23.74
C ALA A 200 15.95 27.28 24.07
N TYR A 201 15.22 28.18 23.41
CA TYR A 201 15.29 29.62 23.72
C TYR A 201 14.53 29.99 25.00
N LEU A 202 13.32 29.46 25.20
CA LEU A 202 12.48 29.80 26.35
C LEU A 202 13.05 29.28 27.68
N TYR A 203 13.82 28.20 27.66
CA TYR A 203 14.42 27.58 28.84
C TYR A 203 15.94 27.80 28.91
N HIS A 204 16.45 28.81 28.19
CA HIS A 204 17.87 29.13 28.16
C HIS A 204 18.34 29.85 29.44
N GLY A 205 18.95 29.09 30.35
CA GLY A 205 19.76 29.58 31.48
C GLY A 205 18.97 30.16 32.67
N GLU A 206 19.63 30.26 33.82
CA GLU A 206 19.09 30.75 35.10
C GLU A 206 18.89 32.28 35.17
N GLN A 207 18.87 32.97 34.02
CA GLN A 207 18.78 34.43 33.99
C GLN A 207 17.34 34.88 34.33
N PRO A 208 17.15 36.04 34.99
CA PRO A 208 15.83 36.53 35.35
C PRO A 208 14.99 36.71 34.08
N MET A 209 13.95 35.89 33.97
CA MET A 209 13.01 35.66 32.85
C MET A 209 12.22 36.89 32.37
N SER A 210 12.65 38.09 32.75
CA SER A 210 11.98 39.37 32.49
C SER A 210 12.23 39.94 31.09
N GLN A 211 13.12 39.36 30.29
CA GLN A 211 13.54 39.90 28.99
C GLN A 211 13.42 38.92 27.80
N ILE A 212 12.44 38.02 27.81
CA ILE A 212 12.15 37.20 26.61
C ILE A 212 11.61 38.12 25.51
N ARG A 213 12.43 38.41 24.49
CA ARG A 213 11.97 39.17 23.32
C ARG A 213 11.35 38.24 22.30
N LEU A 214 10.14 38.57 21.86
CA LEU A 214 9.40 37.81 20.83
C LEU A 214 10.16 37.77 19.50
N SER A 215 10.85 38.84 19.13
CA SER A 215 11.62 38.91 17.88
C SER A 215 12.72 37.85 17.80
N TYR A 216 13.46 37.63 18.89
CA TYR A 216 14.49 36.58 18.94
C TYR A 216 13.87 35.18 18.93
N LEU A 217 12.74 34.97 19.62
CA LEU A 217 12.01 33.70 19.57
C LEU A 217 11.61 33.36 18.12
N LEU A 218 10.96 34.31 17.44
CA LEU A 218 10.52 34.12 16.05
C LEU A 218 11.70 33.91 15.11
N LEU A 219 12.82 34.62 15.31
CA LEU A 219 14.03 34.46 14.51
C LEU A 219 14.63 33.06 14.68
N ILE A 220 14.74 32.55 15.91
CA ILE A 220 15.29 31.22 16.19
C ILE A 220 14.39 30.12 15.62
N VAL A 221 13.07 30.24 15.80
CA VAL A 221 12.10 29.30 15.22
C VAL A 221 12.19 29.31 13.70
N PHE A 222 12.26 30.49 13.08
CA PHE A 222 12.41 30.61 11.63
C PHE A 222 13.70 29.95 11.12
N ILE A 223 14.84 30.24 11.77
CA ILE A 223 16.13 29.63 11.38
C ILE A 223 16.07 28.11 11.55
N SER A 224 15.50 27.60 12.65
CA SER A 224 15.33 26.16 12.88
C SER A 224 14.47 25.50 11.81
N GLU A 225 13.35 26.12 11.44
CA GLU A 225 12.48 25.63 10.38
C GLU A 225 13.20 25.57 9.04
N GLN A 226 13.91 26.63 8.64
CA GLN A 226 14.66 26.64 7.39
C GLN A 226 15.78 25.59 7.39
N ALA A 227 16.46 25.40 8.52
CA ALA A 227 17.46 24.36 8.68
C ALA A 227 16.84 22.95 8.55
N PHE A 228 15.69 22.72 9.16
CA PHE A 228 14.94 21.47 9.04
C PHE A 228 14.50 21.18 7.60
N LEU A 229 13.93 22.17 6.89
CA LEU A 229 13.53 22.02 5.50
C LEU A 229 14.73 21.74 4.58
N GLY A 230 15.85 22.46 4.79
CA GLY A 230 17.10 22.21 4.07
C GLY A 230 17.65 20.80 4.31
N PHE A 231 17.61 20.34 5.57
CA PHE A 231 18.03 18.99 5.93
C PHE A 231 17.09 17.92 5.33
N LYS A 232 15.76 18.12 5.39
CA LYS A 232 14.78 17.23 4.76
C LYS A 232 15.05 17.10 3.26
N LEU A 233 15.27 18.22 2.56
CA LEU A 233 15.61 18.22 1.14
C LEU A 233 16.89 17.43 0.87
N LEU A 234 17.94 17.66 1.67
CA LEU A 234 19.22 16.98 1.54
C LEU A 234 19.09 15.46 1.73
N VAL A 235 18.35 15.02 2.74
CA VAL A 235 18.10 13.60 3.00
C VAL A 235 17.28 12.99 1.87
N SER A 236 16.19 13.63 1.44
CA SER A 236 15.37 13.16 0.32
C SER A 236 16.16 13.05 -0.98
N TYR A 237 17.03 14.02 -1.27
CA TYR A 237 17.94 13.97 -2.42
C TYR A 237 18.96 12.84 -2.30
N SER A 238 19.54 12.66 -1.11
CA SER A 238 20.51 11.58 -0.87
C SER A 238 19.87 10.20 -1.04
N LEU A 239 18.66 10.01 -0.52
CA LEU A 239 17.91 8.76 -0.64
C LEU A 239 17.46 8.48 -2.09
N SER A 240 17.12 9.53 -2.86
CA SER A 240 16.76 9.36 -4.28
C SER A 240 17.96 8.95 -5.14
N ILE A 241 19.17 9.38 -4.80
CA ILE A 241 20.40 8.94 -5.46
C ILE A 241 20.68 7.45 -5.18
N ILE A 242 20.55 7.02 -3.93
CA ILE A 242 20.80 5.61 -3.57
C ILE A 242 19.79 4.71 -4.29
N GLY A 243 18.52 5.15 -4.35
CA GLY A 243 17.43 4.39 -4.95
C GLY A 243 17.15 3.09 -4.20
N SER A 244 16.02 2.44 -4.51
CA SER A 244 15.67 1.15 -3.92
C SER A 244 15.92 0.02 -4.91
N GLN A 245 16.61 -1.03 -4.47
CA GLN A 245 16.79 -2.26 -5.25
C GLN A 245 15.43 -2.89 -5.59
N VAL A 246 14.48 -2.87 -4.65
CA VAL A 246 13.13 -3.42 -4.83
C VAL A 246 12.37 -2.69 -5.93
N VAL A 247 12.48 -1.36 -5.99
CA VAL A 247 11.84 -0.57 -7.06
C VAL A 247 12.46 -0.91 -8.41
N ARG A 248 13.79 -1.03 -8.47
CA ARG A 248 14.50 -1.43 -9.70
C ARG A 248 14.12 -2.83 -10.18
N GLU A 249 13.95 -3.79 -9.27
CA GLU A 249 13.47 -5.13 -9.60
C GLU A 249 12.02 -5.11 -10.10
N ALA A 250 11.15 -4.34 -9.47
CA ALA A 250 9.76 -4.18 -9.92
C ALA A 250 9.69 -3.56 -11.33
N GLU A 251 10.51 -2.54 -11.61
CA GLU A 251 10.62 -1.93 -12.93
C GLU A 251 11.20 -2.89 -13.98
N SER A 252 12.24 -3.64 -13.62
CA SER A 252 12.83 -4.69 -14.46
C SER A 252 11.79 -5.75 -14.86
N LYS A 253 10.98 -6.23 -13.90
CA LYS A 253 9.91 -7.20 -14.16
C LYS A 253 8.84 -6.62 -15.09
N ARG A 254 8.43 -5.36 -14.87
CA ARG A 254 7.46 -4.66 -15.75
C ARG A 254 8.01 -4.46 -17.17
N PHE A 255 9.29 -4.12 -17.29
CA PHE A 255 9.95 -3.99 -18.59
C PHE A 255 10.03 -5.34 -19.31
N LEU A 256 10.42 -6.40 -18.60
CA LEU A 256 10.51 -7.75 -19.16
C LEU A 256 9.13 -8.22 -19.67
N MET A 257 8.07 -8.04 -18.87
CA MET A 257 6.70 -8.38 -19.27
C MET A 257 6.29 -7.66 -20.57
N ARG A 258 6.56 -6.35 -20.67
CA ARG A 258 6.26 -5.56 -21.87
C ARG A 258 7.07 -6.04 -23.09
N LYS A 259 8.33 -6.39 -22.87
CA LYS A 259 9.20 -6.91 -23.93
C LYS A 259 8.70 -8.27 -24.43
N THR A 260 8.41 -9.20 -23.52
CA THR A 260 7.87 -10.52 -23.85
C THR A 260 6.55 -10.40 -24.61
N TYR A 261 5.65 -9.51 -24.16
CA TYR A 261 4.41 -9.20 -24.87
C TYR A 261 4.71 -8.75 -26.32
N LEU A 262 5.57 -7.75 -26.53
CA LEU A 262 5.91 -7.27 -27.87
C LEU A 262 6.54 -8.34 -28.78
N GLU A 263 7.42 -9.18 -28.23
CA GLU A 263 8.04 -10.29 -28.97
C GLU A 263 6.97 -11.27 -29.44
N THR A 264 6.03 -11.66 -28.56
CA THR A 264 4.91 -12.54 -28.95
C THR A 264 4.03 -11.96 -30.06
N PHE A 265 3.68 -10.66 -30.02
CA PHE A 265 2.94 -10.01 -31.12
C PHE A 265 3.73 -9.99 -32.42
N SER A 266 5.04 -9.75 -32.35
CA SER A 266 5.88 -9.70 -33.54
C SER A 266 5.99 -11.07 -34.22
N GLU A 267 6.07 -12.15 -33.43
CA GLU A 267 6.10 -13.53 -33.92
C GLU A 267 4.76 -13.91 -34.56
N GLU A 268 3.63 -13.58 -33.93
CA GLU A 268 2.29 -13.85 -34.47
C GLU A 268 2.00 -13.05 -35.76
N ALA A 269 2.44 -11.79 -35.83
CA ALA A 269 2.32 -10.99 -37.04
C ALA A 269 3.20 -11.55 -38.18
N ALA A 270 4.40 -12.02 -37.86
CA ALA A 270 5.30 -12.65 -38.83
C ALA A 270 4.74 -13.99 -39.34
N SER A 271 4.17 -14.82 -38.48
CA SER A 271 3.54 -16.08 -38.89
C SER A 271 2.31 -15.86 -39.76
N THR A 272 1.45 -14.89 -39.41
CA THR A 272 0.27 -14.53 -40.22
C THR A 272 0.68 -14.04 -41.60
N SER A 273 1.72 -13.19 -41.68
CA SER A 273 2.25 -12.70 -42.97
C SER A 273 2.81 -13.84 -43.82
N GLN A 274 3.52 -14.80 -43.22
CA GLN A 274 4.04 -15.97 -43.92
C GLN A 274 2.91 -16.90 -44.41
N GLU A 275 1.87 -17.11 -43.60
CA GLU A 275 0.70 -17.88 -44.02
C GLU A 275 -0.05 -17.20 -45.16
N GLU A 276 -0.21 -15.88 -45.11
CA GLU A 276 -0.87 -15.11 -46.18
C GLU A 276 -0.06 -15.17 -47.48
N LEU A 277 1.26 -15.01 -47.41
CA LEU A 277 2.16 -15.19 -48.57
C LEU A 277 2.07 -16.62 -49.13
N ALA A 278 2.01 -17.64 -48.27
CA ALA A 278 1.84 -19.03 -48.71
C ALA A 278 0.48 -19.26 -49.39
N ARG A 279 -0.61 -18.65 -48.89
CA ARG A 279 -1.93 -18.69 -49.54
C ARG A 279 -1.93 -17.99 -50.89
N ILE A 280 -1.33 -16.81 -51.01
CA ILE A 280 -1.22 -16.07 -52.28
C ILE A 280 -0.44 -16.90 -53.31
N HIS A 281 0.69 -17.50 -52.91
CA HIS A 281 1.50 -18.34 -53.81
C HIS A 281 0.72 -19.57 -54.30
N SER A 282 -0.03 -20.24 -53.41
CA SER A 282 -0.87 -21.38 -53.80
C SER A 282 -2.06 -21.00 -54.69
N THR A 283 -2.62 -19.79 -54.52
CA THR A 283 -3.75 -19.28 -55.32
C THR A 283 -3.29 -18.82 -56.70
N GLY A 284 -2.11 -18.19 -56.81
CA GLY A 284 -1.49 -17.81 -58.08
C GLY A 284 -1.16 -19.01 -58.97
N GLN A 285 -0.64 -20.10 -58.41
CA GLN A 285 -0.40 -21.33 -59.16
C GLN A 285 -1.71 -21.99 -59.66
N ARG A 286 -2.81 -21.87 -58.91
CA ARG A 286 -4.11 -22.41 -59.34
C ARG A 286 -4.73 -21.62 -60.50
N SER A 287 -4.43 -20.33 -60.64
CA SER A 287 -4.86 -19.53 -61.80
C SER A 287 -3.99 -19.77 -63.04
N GLU A 288 -2.68 -20.03 -62.89
CA GLU A 288 -1.83 -20.41 -64.02
C GLU A 288 -2.14 -21.82 -64.54
N ASP A 289 -2.42 -22.79 -63.66
CA ASP A 289 -2.75 -24.16 -64.07
C ASP A 289 -4.10 -24.27 -64.81
N VAL A 290 -5.09 -23.42 -64.51
CA VAL A 290 -6.38 -23.41 -65.25
C VAL A 290 -6.20 -22.93 -66.70
N SER A 291 -5.21 -22.09 -66.98
CA SER A 291 -4.86 -21.68 -68.35
C SER A 291 -3.94 -22.68 -69.09
N ARG A 292 -3.44 -23.70 -68.38
CA ARG A 292 -2.42 -24.64 -68.86
C ARG A 292 -2.83 -26.12 -68.74
N THR A 293 -4.10 -26.41 -68.48
CA THR A 293 -4.71 -27.75 -68.59
C THR A 293 -5.68 -27.87 -69.77
N GLU A 294 -5.25 -27.49 -70.97
CA GLU A 294 -5.73 -28.12 -72.22
C GLU A 294 -4.59 -28.23 -73.22
N LYS A 295 -3.53 -28.98 -72.88
CA LYS A 295 -2.68 -29.69 -73.85
C LYS A 295 -1.64 -30.56 -73.13
N GLY A 296 -1.86 -31.87 -73.22
CA GLY A 296 -0.77 -32.83 -73.40
C GLY A 296 -0.11 -33.39 -72.15
N ALA A 297 -0.63 -34.55 -71.74
CA ALA A 297 0.01 -35.51 -70.84
C ALA A 297 1.33 -36.07 -71.40
N GLY A 298 2.28 -36.45 -70.55
CA GLY A 298 3.44 -37.25 -70.98
C GLY A 298 4.65 -37.31 -70.06
N SER A 299 4.52 -38.11 -68.99
CA SER A 299 5.54 -38.66 -68.07
C SER A 299 6.97 -38.92 -68.61
N LYS A 300 8.02 -38.51 -67.87
CA LYS A 300 9.01 -39.40 -67.16
C LYS A 300 10.34 -38.71 -66.74
N LYS A 301 10.73 -38.90 -65.46
CA LYS A 301 12.05 -39.30 -64.86
C LYS A 301 13.30 -38.41 -65.11
N ASP A 302 14.30 -38.21 -64.24
CA ASP A 302 14.76 -38.77 -62.96
C ASP A 302 15.83 -37.83 -62.30
N SER A 303 15.82 -37.75 -60.95
CA SER A 303 16.94 -37.74 -59.96
C SER A 303 18.28 -36.94 -60.08
N ARG A 304 18.59 -36.16 -59.00
CA ARG A 304 19.75 -36.23 -58.04
C ARG A 304 20.87 -35.14 -58.04
N ALA A 305 21.26 -34.77 -56.79
CA ALA A 305 22.58 -34.34 -56.22
C ALA A 305 22.66 -32.87 -55.70
N THR A 306 22.59 -32.58 -54.37
CA THR A 306 23.59 -32.57 -53.25
C THR A 306 24.55 -31.37 -53.16
N THR A 307 24.54 -30.69 -51.98
CA THR A 307 25.62 -30.07 -51.13
C THR A 307 25.03 -28.84 -50.40
N GLY A 308 25.15 -28.51 -49.10
CA GLY A 308 25.97 -28.93 -47.96
C GLY A 308 26.81 -27.75 -47.45
N THR A 309 26.50 -27.10 -46.30
CA THR A 309 27.45 -26.35 -45.44
C THR A 309 26.85 -26.09 -44.02
N LYS A 310 27.73 -26.18 -43.00
CA LYS A 310 27.53 -26.16 -41.53
C LYS A 310 27.64 -24.75 -40.89
N ALA A 311 27.23 -24.70 -39.60
CA ALA A 311 27.60 -23.82 -38.46
C ALA A 311 26.49 -22.83 -38.04
N ARG A 312 26.14 -22.62 -36.76
CA ARG A 312 26.82 -22.86 -35.47
C ARG A 312 25.78 -22.80 -34.33
N ASN A 313 25.96 -23.61 -33.28
CA ASN A 313 25.21 -23.54 -32.02
C ASN A 313 25.61 -22.30 -31.19
N LEU A 314 24.63 -21.64 -30.58
CA LEU A 314 24.82 -20.89 -29.33
C LEU A 314 23.58 -21.10 -28.45
N ARG A 315 23.69 -22.06 -27.51
CA ARG A 315 22.86 -22.11 -26.31
C ARG A 315 23.59 -21.27 -25.27
N ASP A 316 22.87 -20.36 -24.60
CA ASP A 316 22.98 -20.06 -23.17
C ASP A 316 21.96 -18.96 -22.83
N GLY A 317 20.84 -19.37 -22.23
CA GLY A 317 19.86 -18.52 -21.58
C GLY A 317 19.22 -19.33 -20.44
N PRO A 318 18.99 -18.76 -19.25
CA PRO A 318 18.60 -19.53 -18.08
C PRO A 318 17.19 -20.09 -18.24
N ASP A 319 17.05 -21.36 -17.88
CA ASP A 319 15.80 -22.12 -17.86
C ASP A 319 14.92 -21.62 -16.73
N VAL A 320 13.87 -20.85 -17.05
CA VAL A 320 12.88 -20.38 -16.08
C VAL A 320 11.64 -21.25 -16.22
N GLN A 321 11.42 -22.11 -15.23
CA GLN A 321 10.19 -22.89 -15.12
C GLN A 321 8.99 -21.95 -14.95
N PRO A 322 7.87 -22.16 -15.67
CA PRO A 322 6.67 -21.36 -15.47
C PRO A 322 6.08 -21.62 -14.08
N MET A 323 5.98 -20.55 -13.28
CA MET A 323 5.37 -20.57 -11.96
C MET A 323 3.84 -20.64 -12.09
N LYS A 324 3.22 -21.44 -11.24
CA LYS A 324 1.79 -21.77 -11.24
C LYS A 324 0.88 -20.53 -11.18
N GLU A 325 -0.17 -20.60 -12.00
CA GLU A 325 -1.32 -19.69 -12.09
C GLU A 325 -1.95 -19.40 -10.71
N GLY A 326 -2.26 -18.13 -10.50
CA GLY A 326 -3.05 -17.68 -9.36
C GLY A 326 -3.61 -16.29 -9.58
N SER A 327 -4.76 -16.20 -10.24
CA SER A 327 -5.94 -15.33 -9.96
C SER A 327 -6.68 -15.02 -11.27
N ARG A 328 -7.66 -15.87 -11.59
CA ARG A 328 -8.41 -15.99 -12.84
C ARG A 328 -9.36 -14.82 -13.17
N GLU A 329 -9.46 -13.80 -12.30
CA GLU A 329 -10.47 -12.74 -12.43
C GLU A 329 -9.93 -11.44 -13.05
N GLU A 330 -8.63 -11.13 -12.94
CA GLU A 330 -8.05 -9.94 -13.60
C GLU A 330 -7.72 -10.19 -15.08
N ASP A 331 -7.46 -11.44 -15.46
CA ASP A 331 -7.16 -11.84 -16.84
C ASP A 331 -8.40 -11.78 -17.75
N ASP A 332 -9.60 -12.05 -17.22
CA ASP A 332 -10.85 -12.01 -17.99
C ASP A 332 -11.22 -10.57 -18.43
N TYR A 333 -10.92 -9.55 -17.61
CA TYR A 333 -11.24 -8.16 -17.96
C TYR A 333 -10.27 -7.58 -19.02
N GLN A 334 -9.00 -7.97 -18.94
CA GLN A 334 -7.96 -7.59 -19.91
C GLN A 334 -8.19 -8.27 -21.26
N THR A 335 -8.62 -9.53 -21.27
CA THR A 335 -8.92 -10.28 -22.49
C THR A 335 -10.17 -9.76 -23.20
N GLU A 336 -11.23 -9.38 -22.48
CA GLU A 336 -12.44 -8.82 -23.10
C GLU A 336 -12.16 -7.47 -23.79
N THR A 337 -11.36 -6.61 -23.16
CA THR A 337 -10.97 -5.31 -23.74
C THR A 337 -10.08 -5.48 -24.98
N ALA A 338 -9.16 -6.45 -24.93
CA ALA A 338 -8.32 -6.81 -26.07
C ALA A 338 -9.15 -7.39 -27.22
N GLN A 339 -10.13 -8.27 -26.94
CA GLN A 339 -11.01 -8.83 -27.96
C GLN A 339 -11.84 -7.76 -28.68
N ARG A 340 -12.45 -6.83 -27.94
CA ARG A 340 -13.20 -5.71 -28.54
C ARG A 340 -12.33 -4.82 -29.43
N PHE A 341 -11.08 -4.59 -29.04
CA PHE A 341 -10.13 -3.84 -29.86
C PHE A 341 -9.80 -4.55 -31.17
N TRP A 342 -9.61 -5.88 -31.14
CA TRP A 342 -9.34 -6.68 -32.33
C TRP A 342 -10.54 -6.83 -33.26
N GLU A 343 -11.75 -6.95 -32.72
CA GLU A 343 -12.99 -6.99 -33.51
C GLU A 343 -13.23 -5.68 -34.25
N SER A 344 -13.06 -4.53 -33.58
CA SER A 344 -13.17 -3.21 -34.20
C SER A 344 -12.18 -3.02 -35.34
N LYS A 345 -10.93 -3.47 -35.18
CA LYS A 345 -9.90 -3.36 -36.22
C LYS A 345 -10.18 -4.26 -37.42
N LYS A 346 -10.82 -5.41 -37.20
CA LYS A 346 -11.20 -6.38 -38.23
C LYS A 346 -12.36 -5.87 -39.08
N GLU A 347 -13.32 -5.16 -38.48
CA GLU A 347 -14.37 -4.45 -39.21
C GLU A 347 -13.81 -3.31 -40.09
N ASP A 348 -12.88 -2.52 -39.57
CA ASP A 348 -12.25 -1.43 -40.32
C ASP A 348 -11.42 -1.93 -41.53
N GLN A 349 -10.70 -3.04 -41.37
CA GLN A 349 -9.97 -3.68 -42.46
C GLN A 349 -10.89 -4.27 -43.52
N MET A 350 -11.99 -4.94 -43.14
CA MET A 350 -12.95 -5.46 -44.12
C MET A 350 -13.64 -4.32 -44.90
N SER A 351 -14.01 -3.24 -44.21
CA SER A 351 -14.59 -2.02 -44.80
C SER A 351 -13.67 -1.38 -45.85
N THR A 352 -12.37 -1.24 -45.55
CA THR A 352 -11.41 -0.63 -46.47
C THR A 352 -11.08 -1.51 -47.67
N VAL A 353 -11.03 -2.84 -47.50
CA VAL A 353 -10.84 -3.79 -48.62
C VAL A 353 -12.06 -3.79 -49.55
N GLU A 354 -13.28 -3.75 -48.99
CA GLU A 354 -14.51 -3.69 -49.79
C GLU A 354 -14.64 -2.35 -50.55
N ALA A 355 -14.26 -1.23 -49.92
CA ALA A 355 -14.20 0.07 -50.58
C ALA A 355 -13.17 0.09 -51.74
N GLY A 356 -12.00 -0.53 -51.56
CA GLY A 356 -10.99 -0.68 -52.60
C GLY A 356 -11.47 -1.52 -53.78
N ALA A 357 -12.15 -2.63 -53.52
CA ALA A 357 -12.74 -3.48 -54.57
C ALA A 357 -13.79 -2.72 -55.39
N ARG A 358 -14.66 -1.94 -54.74
CA ARG A 358 -15.69 -1.12 -55.42
C ARG A 358 -15.08 0.00 -56.29
N LEU A 359 -13.97 0.60 -55.85
CA LEU A 359 -13.26 1.62 -56.62
C LEU A 359 -12.66 1.05 -57.92
N ILE A 360 -12.08 -0.16 -57.87
CA ILE A 360 -11.51 -0.82 -59.05
C ILE A 360 -12.60 -1.14 -60.08
N VAL A 361 -13.77 -1.61 -59.63
CA VAL A 361 -14.92 -1.86 -60.50
C VAL A 361 -15.40 -0.56 -61.15
N ALA A 362 -15.56 0.51 -60.37
CA ALA A 362 -15.98 1.82 -60.89
C ALA A 362 -14.99 2.40 -61.91
N LEU A 363 -13.68 2.29 -61.67
CA LEU A 363 -12.65 2.75 -62.61
C LEU A 363 -12.65 1.95 -63.92
N LYS A 364 -12.91 0.65 -63.86
CA LYS A 364 -13.03 -0.21 -65.05
C LYS A 364 -14.22 0.22 -65.91
N GLU A 365 -15.36 0.52 -65.31
CA GLU A 365 -16.55 1.00 -66.03
C GLU A 365 -16.32 2.38 -66.66
N LEU A 366 -15.65 3.29 -65.94
CA LEU A 366 -15.34 4.63 -66.43
C LEU A 366 -14.35 4.60 -67.61
N HIS A 367 -13.39 3.68 -67.59
CA HIS A 367 -12.46 3.48 -68.70
C HIS A 367 -13.17 2.92 -69.94
N GLN A 368 -14.09 1.98 -69.76
CA GLN A 368 -14.90 1.41 -70.84
C GLN A 368 -15.81 2.47 -71.49
N HIS A 369 -16.38 3.37 -70.68
CA HIS A 369 -17.21 4.48 -71.17
C HIS A 369 -16.40 5.52 -71.94
N ARG A 370 -15.14 5.77 -71.56
CA ARG A 370 -14.24 6.72 -72.26
C ARG A 370 -13.79 6.18 -73.63
N ILE A 371 -13.53 4.88 -73.74
CA ILE A 371 -13.14 4.25 -75.02
C ILE A 371 -14.28 4.27 -76.03
N ASN A 372 -15.54 4.18 -75.58
CA ASN A 372 -16.70 4.16 -76.47
C ASN A 372 -17.13 5.56 -76.99
N HIS A 373 -16.54 6.66 -76.51
CA HIS A 373 -17.01 8.03 -76.76
C HIS A 373 -15.93 9.04 -77.19
N MET A 374 -14.85 8.61 -77.84
CA MET A 374 -13.84 9.54 -78.35
C MET A 374 -14.17 9.99 -79.80
N PRO A 375 -14.39 11.29 -80.08
CA PRO A 375 -14.54 11.81 -81.44
C PRO A 375 -13.16 11.96 -82.10
N ASN A 376 -13.09 11.57 -83.38
CA ASN A 376 -11.95 11.81 -84.26
C ASN A 376 -12.10 13.24 -84.82
N ASP A 377 -11.15 14.14 -84.60
CA ASP A 377 -10.85 15.23 -85.53
C ASP A 377 -9.57 16.01 -85.17
N ASP A 378 -8.85 16.30 -86.24
CA ASP A 378 -7.61 17.06 -86.38
C ASP A 378 -7.72 18.54 -85.95
N VAL A 379 -6.56 19.21 -85.88
CA VAL A 379 -6.23 20.52 -86.52
C VAL A 379 -5.23 21.34 -85.68
N ASP A 380 -3.97 21.25 -86.11
CA ASP A 380 -3.17 22.35 -86.71
C ASP A 380 -2.56 23.50 -85.86
N LYS A 381 -1.37 23.90 -86.37
CA LYS A 381 -0.55 25.13 -86.21
C LYS A 381 0.45 25.23 -85.05
N SER A 382 1.74 25.06 -85.38
CA SER A 382 2.60 26.22 -85.70
C SER A 382 3.95 25.82 -86.36
N LYS A 383 4.13 26.21 -87.62
CA LYS A 383 5.24 27.05 -88.10
C LYS A 383 4.91 27.60 -89.48
#